data_AF-A0AA36XKU2-F1
#
_entry.id   AF-A0AA36XKU2-F1
#
_cell.length_a   1.000
_cell.length_b   1.000
_cell.length_c   1.000
_cell.angle_alpha   90.00
_cell.angle_beta   90.00
_cell.angle_gamma   90.00
#
_symmetry.space_group_name_H-M   'P 1'
#
loop_
_entity.id
_entity.type
_entity.pdbx_description
1 polymer ?
#
loop_
_entity_poly.entity_id
_entity_poly.type
_entity_poly.pdbx_seq_one_letter_code
_entity_poly.pdbx_strand_id
1 'polypeptide(L)'
;MKKLFILTSLTFSVAAFAAPSSEGTENEINSGLYNIDFRAGNGKIYCGGDAKTSDLAQGISCLTEIKGKPVLPRPKDCDLEWGGTFFLGKTGKADMVCHSDFPFNPKARILKDGETVKGNGWQCTASGSEVTCSNQDKHGFKVSQKMQKLF
;
A
#
# COMPACT_ATOMS: atom_id res chain seq x y z
N MET A 1 -12.42 -25.13 -80.80
CA MET A 1 -13.08 -24.22 -79.84
C MET A 1 -12.13 -23.96 -78.67
N LYS A 2 -11.40 -22.85 -78.68
CA LYS A 2 -10.46 -22.47 -77.60
C LYS A 2 -11.24 -21.77 -76.48
N LYS A 3 -11.33 -22.37 -75.29
CA LYS A 3 -11.85 -21.70 -74.09
C LYS A 3 -10.67 -21.10 -73.32
N LEU A 4 -10.63 -19.76 -73.30
CA LEU A 4 -9.67 -18.94 -72.58
C LEU A 4 -10.16 -18.81 -71.14
N PHE A 5 -9.41 -19.30 -70.16
CA PHE A 5 -9.69 -19.10 -68.73
C PHE A 5 -8.86 -17.92 -68.23
N ILE A 6 -9.55 -16.86 -67.80
CA ILE A 6 -8.97 -15.66 -67.20
C ILE A 6 -8.87 -15.91 -65.69
N LEU A 7 -7.64 -15.93 -65.15
CA LEU A 7 -7.40 -15.85 -63.70
C LEU A 7 -7.34 -14.38 -63.29
N THR A 8 -8.33 -13.92 -62.54
CA THR A 8 -8.27 -12.64 -61.82
C THR A 8 -7.76 -12.89 -60.41
N SER A 9 -6.52 -12.47 -60.14
CA SER A 9 -5.93 -12.43 -58.80
C SER A 9 -6.51 -11.26 -58.00
N LEU A 10 -7.18 -11.58 -56.90
CA LEU A 10 -7.73 -10.62 -55.95
C LEU A 10 -6.70 -10.40 -54.82
N THR A 11 -6.04 -9.24 -54.81
CA THR A 11 -5.11 -8.88 -53.73
C THR A 11 -5.88 -8.26 -52.57
N PHE A 12 -5.91 -8.96 -51.42
CA PHE A 12 -6.38 -8.40 -50.16
C PHE A 12 -5.23 -7.65 -49.47
N SER A 13 -5.34 -6.32 -49.36
CA SER A 13 -4.47 -5.52 -48.49
C SER A 13 -5.03 -5.57 -47.06
N VAL A 14 -4.26 -6.10 -46.11
CA VAL A 14 -4.58 -6.03 -44.68
C VAL A 14 -3.99 -4.74 -44.13
N ALA A 15 -4.85 -3.77 -43.80
CA ALA A 15 -4.42 -2.60 -43.04
C ALA A 15 -4.32 -2.99 -41.56
N ALA A 16 -3.11 -3.00 -41.01
CA ALA A 16 -2.89 -3.17 -39.58
C ALA A 16 -3.19 -1.85 -38.86
N PHE A 17 -4.28 -1.82 -38.09
CA PHE A 17 -4.53 -0.72 -37.15
C PHE A 17 -3.59 -0.90 -35.94
N ALA A 18 -2.59 -0.03 -35.81
CA ALA A 18 -1.81 0.06 -34.58
C ALA A 18 -2.69 0.67 -33.48
N ALA A 19 -2.94 -0.07 -32.41
CA ALA A 19 -3.58 0.47 -31.22
C ALA A 19 -2.62 1.43 -30.50
N PRO A 20 -3.09 2.56 -29.94
CA PRO A 20 -2.25 3.46 -29.15
C PRO A 20 -1.76 2.75 -27.88
N SER A 21 -0.49 2.96 -27.54
CA SER A 21 0.16 2.44 -26.33
C SER A 21 -0.46 3.04 -25.07
N SER A 22 -0.89 2.20 -24.13
CA SER A 22 -1.38 2.60 -22.81
C SER A 22 -0.21 2.95 -21.89
N GLU A 23 0.42 4.10 -22.06
CA GLU A 23 1.50 4.57 -21.16
C GLU A 23 0.96 5.20 -19.86
N GLY A 24 -0.35 5.13 -19.60
CA GLY A 24 -1.01 5.77 -18.46
C GLY A 24 -1.32 4.89 -17.24
N THR A 25 -1.12 3.57 -17.27
CA THR A 25 -1.64 2.67 -16.23
C THR A 25 -0.63 2.31 -15.14
N GLU A 26 0.68 2.32 -15.42
CA GLU A 26 1.68 1.88 -14.43
C GLU A 26 1.88 2.88 -13.28
N ASN A 27 1.70 4.18 -13.53
CA ASN A 27 1.89 5.21 -12.51
C ASN A 27 0.74 5.28 -11.50
N GLU A 28 -0.50 4.99 -11.90
CA GLU A 28 -1.65 4.99 -10.98
C GLU A 28 -1.64 3.77 -10.05
N ILE A 29 -1.33 2.57 -10.57
CA ILE A 29 -1.26 1.31 -9.79
C ILE A 29 -0.20 1.39 -8.69
N ASN A 30 0.86 2.19 -8.89
CA ASN A 30 1.96 2.35 -7.94
C ASN A 30 1.84 3.60 -7.07
N SER A 31 0.68 4.27 -6.99
CA SER A 31 0.57 5.57 -6.31
C SER A 31 0.10 5.51 -4.85
N GLY A 32 -0.42 4.36 -4.38
CA GLY A 32 -0.99 4.19 -3.03
C GLY A 32 -2.24 5.06 -2.77
N LEU A 33 -3.05 4.69 -1.78
CA LEU A 33 -4.26 5.45 -1.40
C LEU A 33 -3.99 6.53 -0.34
N TYR A 34 -2.72 6.75 0.00
CA TYR A 34 -2.28 7.73 0.98
C TYR A 34 -1.48 8.86 0.35
N ASN A 35 -1.56 10.07 0.93
CA ASN A 35 -0.74 11.20 0.49
C ASN A 35 0.74 10.99 0.86
N ILE A 36 1.00 10.19 1.89
CA ILE A 36 2.35 9.93 2.40
C ILE A 36 2.52 8.41 2.56
N ASP A 37 3.28 7.80 1.66
CA ASP A 37 3.68 6.40 1.77
C ASP A 37 5.19 6.26 2.04
N PHE A 38 5.57 5.33 2.91
CA PHE A 38 6.96 4.98 3.18
C PHE A 38 7.11 3.55 3.68
N ARG A 39 8.35 3.05 3.72
CA ARG A 39 8.70 1.74 4.24
C ARG A 39 9.82 1.83 5.26
N ALA A 40 9.84 0.89 6.22
CA ALA A 40 10.98 0.73 7.13
C ALA A 40 12.27 0.39 6.37
N GLY A 41 13.43 0.54 7.02
CA GLY A 41 14.76 0.32 6.43
C GLY A 41 14.95 -1.04 5.78
N ASN A 42 14.31 -2.09 6.31
CA ASN A 42 14.35 -3.44 5.73
C ASN A 42 13.29 -3.70 4.63
N GLY A 43 12.45 -2.72 4.33
CA GLY A 43 11.36 -2.81 3.35
C GLY A 43 10.19 -3.72 3.74
N LYS A 44 10.14 -4.25 4.97
CA LYS A 44 9.10 -5.22 5.40
C LYS A 44 7.93 -4.62 6.17
N ILE A 45 7.96 -3.32 6.41
CA ILE A 45 6.85 -2.56 6.98
C ILE A 45 6.45 -1.52 5.95
N TYR A 46 5.17 -1.52 5.57
CA TYR A 46 4.57 -0.52 4.72
C TYR A 46 3.76 0.42 5.59
N CYS A 47 3.87 1.71 5.36
CA CYS A 47 3.11 2.71 6.09
C CYS A 47 2.55 3.74 5.12
N GLY A 48 1.33 4.17 5.41
CA GLY A 48 0.56 5.08 4.58
C GLY A 48 -0.30 5.99 5.44
N GLY A 49 -0.13 7.30 5.29
CA GLY A 49 -0.82 8.28 6.10
C GLY A 49 -1.46 9.42 5.31
N ASP A 50 -2.44 10.04 5.95
CA ASP A 50 -3.33 11.07 5.42
C ASP A 50 -3.99 10.58 4.12
N ALA A 51 -5.08 9.82 4.26
CA ALA A 51 -5.74 9.14 3.15
C ALA A 51 -6.26 10.10 2.06
N LYS A 52 -6.13 9.69 0.79
CA LYS A 52 -6.64 10.40 -0.40
C LYS A 52 -8.15 10.19 -0.60
N THR A 53 -8.69 9.10 -0.09
CA THR A 53 -10.10 8.71 -0.18
C THR A 53 -10.78 8.77 1.18
N SER A 54 -12.10 8.97 1.19
CA SER A 54 -12.96 8.87 2.37
C SER A 54 -13.16 7.45 2.89
N ASP A 55 -12.84 6.43 2.10
CA ASP A 55 -13.01 5.02 2.47
C ASP A 55 -11.98 4.57 3.52
N LEU A 56 -10.89 5.33 3.67
CA LEU A 56 -9.84 5.09 4.65
C LEU A 56 -9.87 6.17 5.73
N ALA A 57 -9.67 5.75 6.97
CA ALA A 57 -9.60 6.66 8.10
C ALA A 57 -8.40 7.60 8.00
N GLN A 58 -8.57 8.85 8.44
CA GLN A 58 -7.51 9.85 8.47
C GLN A 58 -6.55 9.62 9.64
N GLY A 59 -5.26 9.55 9.36
CA GLY A 59 -4.22 9.18 10.31
C GLY A 59 -3.07 8.47 9.60
N ILE A 60 -2.41 7.55 10.30
CA ILE A 60 -1.37 6.68 9.76
C ILE A 60 -1.73 5.22 9.97
N SER A 61 -1.62 4.43 8.90
CA SER A 61 -1.71 2.98 8.94
C SER A 61 -0.34 2.37 8.63
N CYS A 62 0.03 1.29 9.31
CA CYS A 62 1.22 0.51 9.00
C CYS A 62 0.89 -0.99 8.99
N LEU A 63 1.40 -1.70 7.98
CA LEU A 63 1.24 -3.13 7.79
C LEU A 63 2.61 -3.83 7.79
N THR A 64 2.72 -4.92 8.54
CA THR A 64 3.84 -5.85 8.46
C THR A 64 3.38 -7.29 8.70
N GLU A 65 4.07 -8.25 8.10
CA GLU A 65 3.91 -9.66 8.44
C GLU A 65 4.54 -9.95 9.80
N ILE A 66 3.79 -10.60 10.68
CA ILE A 66 4.18 -10.84 12.06
C ILE A 66 4.65 -12.29 12.24
N LYS A 67 5.71 -12.51 13.01
CA LYS A 67 6.30 -13.84 13.27
C LYS A 67 5.94 -14.40 14.65
N GLY A 68 4.85 -13.93 15.23
CA GLY A 68 4.43 -14.26 16.59
C GLY A 68 2.94 -14.01 16.81
N LYS A 69 2.51 -14.10 18.07
CA LYS A 69 1.12 -13.78 18.44
C LYS A 69 0.89 -12.27 18.33
N PRO A 70 -0.26 -11.82 17.79
CA PRO A 70 -0.61 -10.41 17.82
C PRO A 70 -0.71 -9.83 19.23
N VAL A 71 -0.43 -8.53 19.37
CA VAL A 71 -0.49 -7.83 20.66
C VAL A 71 -1.90 -7.71 21.22
N LEU A 72 -2.91 -7.66 20.35
CA LEU A 72 -4.33 -7.70 20.73
C LEU A 72 -4.99 -9.02 20.31
N PRO A 73 -5.94 -9.55 21.12
CA PRO A 73 -6.71 -10.71 20.74
C PRO A 73 -7.53 -10.43 19.47
N ARG A 74 -7.74 -11.46 18.64
CA ARG A 74 -8.60 -11.34 17.45
C ARG A 74 -10.04 -11.03 17.87
N PRO A 75 -10.64 -9.94 17.36
CA PRO A 75 -12.05 -9.64 17.56
C PRO A 75 -12.95 -10.71 16.94
N LYS A 76 -14.13 -10.95 17.53
CA LYS A 76 -15.08 -11.98 17.05
C LYS A 76 -15.70 -11.64 15.70
N ASP A 77 -15.76 -10.36 15.38
CA ASP A 77 -16.33 -9.76 14.17
C ASP A 77 -15.27 -9.51 13.08
N CYS A 78 -14.03 -9.96 13.29
CA CYS A 78 -13.00 -9.93 12.26
C CYS A 78 -12.99 -11.25 11.48
N ASP A 79 -13.56 -11.24 10.28
CA ASP A 79 -13.57 -12.38 9.34
C ASP A 79 -12.42 -12.34 8.32
N LEU A 80 -11.55 -11.31 8.39
CA LEU A 80 -10.46 -11.06 7.43
C LEU A 80 -9.06 -11.25 8.05
N GLU A 81 -8.04 -10.57 7.54
CA GLU A 81 -6.68 -10.64 8.08
C GLU A 81 -6.59 -9.88 9.42
N TRP A 82 -5.92 -10.49 10.39
CA TRP A 82 -5.71 -9.92 11.72
C TRP A 82 -4.27 -10.11 12.16
N GLY A 83 -3.70 -9.10 12.81
CA GLY A 83 -2.38 -9.22 13.44
C GLY A 83 -1.35 -8.23 12.92
N GLY A 84 -1.42 -7.87 11.64
CA GLY A 84 -0.35 -7.16 10.94
C GLY A 84 -0.57 -5.67 10.72
N THR A 85 -1.81 -5.18 10.83
CA THR A 85 -2.17 -3.80 10.50
C THR A 85 -2.47 -2.99 11.76
N PHE A 86 -1.84 -1.82 11.86
CA PHE A 86 -1.93 -0.90 12.98
C PHE A 86 -2.37 0.47 12.48
N PHE A 87 -3.25 1.12 13.22
CA PHE A 87 -3.74 2.46 12.90
C PHE A 87 -3.56 3.41 14.07
N LEU A 88 -3.27 4.67 13.73
CA LEU A 88 -3.18 5.76 14.68
C LEU A 88 -3.77 7.03 14.05
N GLY A 89 -4.83 7.56 14.65
CA GLY A 89 -5.40 8.85 14.29
C GLY A 89 -4.56 10.02 14.81
N LYS A 90 -4.94 11.23 14.41
CA LYS A 90 -4.36 12.50 14.91
C LYS A 90 -4.38 12.63 16.43
N THR A 91 -5.39 12.07 17.07
CA THR A 91 -5.60 11.98 18.52
C THR A 91 -6.13 10.58 18.87
N GLY A 92 -6.20 10.26 20.17
CA GLY A 92 -6.70 8.98 20.66
C GLY A 92 -5.67 7.85 20.59
N LYS A 93 -6.09 6.64 20.97
CA LYS A 93 -5.20 5.48 21.10
C LYS A 93 -4.89 4.84 19.75
N ALA A 94 -3.71 4.22 19.65
CA ALA A 94 -3.42 3.27 18.58
C ALA A 94 -4.28 2.01 18.71
N ASP A 95 -4.61 1.40 17.59
CA ASP A 95 -5.33 0.12 17.55
C ASP A 95 -4.82 -0.77 16.41
N MET A 96 -5.26 -2.03 16.43
CA MET A 96 -5.10 -2.96 15.32
C MET A 96 -6.35 -3.00 14.45
N VAL A 97 -6.15 -3.20 13.16
CA VAL A 97 -7.23 -3.15 12.16
C VAL A 97 -7.42 -4.51 11.52
N CYS A 98 -8.67 -4.98 11.50
CA CYS A 98 -9.09 -6.08 10.63
C CYS A 98 -9.10 -5.59 9.19
N HIS A 99 -8.35 -6.22 8.29
CA HIS A 99 -8.18 -5.71 6.92
C HIS A 99 -8.26 -6.81 5.87
N SER A 100 -8.63 -6.45 4.63
CA SER A 100 -8.53 -7.33 3.45
C SER A 100 -7.49 -6.82 2.45
N ASP A 101 -7.48 -5.50 2.25
CA ASP A 101 -6.81 -4.90 1.10
C ASP A 101 -5.40 -4.41 1.44
N PHE A 102 -4.65 -4.07 0.40
CA PHE A 102 -3.32 -3.46 0.48
C PHE A 102 -3.36 -2.02 -0.08
N PRO A 103 -3.69 -1.00 0.74
CA PRO A 103 -3.86 0.38 0.28
C PRO A 103 -2.53 1.15 0.09
N PHE A 104 -1.39 0.52 0.40
CA PHE A 104 -0.08 1.18 0.41
C PHE A 104 0.55 1.23 -0.98
N ASN A 105 1.43 2.21 -1.20
CA ASN A 105 2.29 2.21 -2.38
C ASN A 105 3.37 1.10 -2.27
N PRO A 106 3.39 0.08 -3.15
CA PRO A 106 4.38 -1.00 -3.08
C PRO A 106 5.82 -0.54 -3.36
N LYS A 107 5.97 0.57 -4.09
CA LYS A 107 7.24 1.23 -4.44
C LYS A 107 7.57 2.41 -3.52
N ALA A 108 6.86 2.55 -2.40
CA ALA A 108 7.12 3.60 -1.43
C ALA A 108 8.59 3.63 -1.00
N ARG A 109 9.09 4.85 -0.74
CA ARG A 109 10.48 5.07 -0.37
C ARG A 109 10.83 4.35 0.95
N ILE A 110 12.03 3.77 0.99
CA ILE A 110 12.59 3.19 2.21
C ILE A 110 13.23 4.30 3.03
N LEU A 111 12.82 4.45 4.29
CA LEU A 111 13.39 5.43 5.21
C LEU A 111 14.76 4.98 5.72
N LYS A 112 15.66 5.96 5.91
CA LYS A 112 16.94 5.73 6.58
C LYS A 112 16.73 5.51 8.08
N ASP A 113 17.71 4.92 8.74
CA ASP A 113 17.70 4.75 10.20
C ASP A 113 17.63 6.12 10.90
N GLY A 114 16.69 6.27 11.84
CA GLY A 114 16.39 7.52 12.54
C GLY A 114 15.57 8.54 11.73
N GLU A 115 15.28 8.27 10.45
CA GLU A 115 14.50 9.19 9.63
C GLU A 115 13.04 9.24 10.11
N THR A 116 12.51 10.47 10.19
CA THR A 116 11.14 10.73 10.66
C THR A 116 10.28 11.32 9.55
N VAL A 117 9.07 10.78 9.40
CA VAL A 117 8.01 11.28 8.53
C VAL A 117 6.88 11.82 9.40
N LYS A 118 6.22 12.89 8.97
CA LYS A 118 5.12 13.54 9.69
C LYS A 118 3.94 13.76 8.76
N GLY A 119 2.74 13.57 9.28
CA GLY A 119 1.49 13.95 8.61
C GLY A 119 0.62 14.81 9.52
N ASN A 120 -0.69 14.78 9.30
CA ASN A 120 -1.65 15.57 10.08
C ASN A 120 -1.82 15.06 11.51
N GLY A 121 -0.92 15.50 12.41
CA GLY A 121 -1.00 15.22 13.84
C GLY A 121 -0.44 13.86 14.26
N TRP A 122 0.31 13.21 13.38
CA TRP A 122 1.08 12.01 13.68
C TRP A 122 2.50 12.15 13.13
N GLN A 123 3.43 11.40 13.72
CA GLN A 123 4.79 11.25 13.22
C GLN A 123 5.25 9.81 13.38
N CYS A 124 6.11 9.35 12.48
CA CYS A 124 6.72 8.03 12.53
C CYS A 124 8.22 8.10 12.28
N THR A 125 8.98 7.36 13.07
CA THR A 125 10.44 7.21 12.91
C THR A 125 10.75 5.77 12.55
N ALA A 126 11.52 5.56 11.49
CA ALA A 126 12.06 4.24 11.16
C ALA A 126 13.39 4.02 11.88
N SER A 127 13.59 2.82 12.45
CA SER A 127 14.90 2.38 12.90
C SER A 127 15.16 0.93 12.50
N GLY A 128 16.09 0.71 11.58
CA GLY A 128 16.37 -0.59 10.97
C GLY A 128 15.10 -1.29 10.44
N SER A 129 14.67 -2.34 11.15
CA SER A 129 13.47 -3.13 10.84
C SER A 129 12.22 -2.73 11.61
N GLU A 130 12.25 -1.59 12.30
CA GLU A 130 11.19 -1.14 13.19
C GLU A 130 10.62 0.22 12.73
N VAL A 131 9.35 0.46 13.05
CA VAL A 131 8.71 1.77 12.94
C VAL A 131 8.07 2.10 14.27
N THR A 132 8.30 3.31 14.76
CA THR A 132 7.58 3.87 15.92
C THR A 132 6.77 5.07 15.45
N CYS A 133 5.45 5.01 15.63
CA CYS A 133 4.53 6.10 15.32
C CYS A 133 3.92 6.66 16.61
N SER A 134 3.71 7.97 16.66
CA SER A 134 3.04 8.66 17.77
C SER A 134 2.18 9.82 17.27
N ASN A 135 1.11 10.14 18.00
CA ASN A 135 0.21 11.25 17.68
C ASN A 135 0.32 12.42 18.68
N GLN A 136 -0.55 13.43 18.54
CA GLN A 136 -0.53 14.63 19.38
C GLN A 136 -0.77 14.35 20.86
N ASP A 137 -1.50 13.28 21.16
CA ASP A 137 -1.80 12.84 22.52
C ASP A 137 -0.70 11.94 23.11
N LYS A 138 0.39 11.73 22.37
CA LYS A 138 1.50 10.83 22.72
C LYS A 138 1.12 9.34 22.80
N HIS A 139 -0.03 8.97 22.23
CA HIS A 139 -0.35 7.59 21.94
C HIS A 139 0.31 7.14 20.65
N GLY A 140 0.47 5.84 20.47
CA GLY A 140 1.16 5.32 19.32
C GLY A 140 1.41 3.81 19.34
N PHE A 141 2.25 3.40 18.40
CA PHE A 141 2.67 2.02 18.28
C PHE A 141 4.15 1.92 17.89
N LYS A 142 4.79 0.85 18.33
CA LYS A 142 6.12 0.42 17.88
C LYS A 142 6.01 -1.00 17.33
N VAL A 143 6.39 -1.18 16.07
CA VAL A 143 6.16 -2.43 15.34
C VAL A 143 7.37 -2.88 14.53
N SER A 144 7.54 -4.20 14.46
CA SER A 144 8.42 -4.94 13.58
C SER A 144 7.85 -6.33 13.32
N GLN A 145 8.49 -7.14 12.47
CA GLN A 145 8.05 -8.53 12.29
C GLN A 145 8.12 -9.38 13.59
N LYS A 146 8.89 -8.94 14.60
CA LYS A 146 9.12 -9.68 15.86
C LYS A 146 8.50 -9.02 17.09
N MET A 147 8.09 -7.76 17.00
CA MET A 147 7.66 -6.97 18.15
C MET A 147 6.46 -6.10 17.78
N GLN A 148 5.50 -6.02 18.69
CA GLN A 148 4.35 -5.14 18.60
C GLN A 148 4.12 -4.53 19.98
N LYS A 149 3.99 -3.22 20.05
CA LYS A 149 3.67 -2.49 21.28
C LYS A 149 2.76 -1.32 20.95
N LEU A 150 1.66 -1.20 21.68
CA LEU A 150 0.79 -0.02 21.70
C LEU A 150 1.09 0.81 22.95
N PHE A 151 0.97 2.14 22.88
CA PHE A 151 1.16 3.06 24.00
C PHE A 151 0.24 4.28 23.89
#